data_AF-A0A9E3EHD2-F1
#
_entry.id   AF-A0A9E3EHD2-F1
#
_cell.length_a   1.000
_cell.length_b   1.000
_cell.length_c   1.000
_cell.angle_alpha   90.00
_cell.angle_beta   90.00
_cell.angle_gamma   90.00
#
_symmetry.space_group_name_H-M   'P 1'
#
loop_
_entity.id
_entity.type
_entity.pdbx_description
1 polymer ?
#
loop_
_entity_poly.entity_id
_entity_poly.type
_entity_poly.pdbx_seq_one_letter_code
_entity_poly.pdbx_strand_id
1 'polypeptide(L)' 'MRSGIIAQKVGMTRVFTDAGEHVPVTVLRVDNCQVV' A
#
# COMPACT_ATOMS: atom_id res chain seq x y z
N MET A 1 16.98 -2.50 -14.52
CA MET A 1 16.54 -1.33 -13.71
C MET A 1 15.08 -1.52 -13.34
N ARG A 2 14.67 -1.13 -12.14
CA ARG A 2 13.26 -1.18 -11.69
C ARG A 2 12.82 0.21 -11.23
N SER A 3 11.65 0.66 -11.69
CA SER A 3 11.07 1.96 -11.32
C SER A 3 10.44 1.91 -9.94
N GLY A 4 10.45 3.04 -9.24
CA GLY A 4 9.69 3.25 -7.99
C GLY A 4 8.35 3.94 -8.23
N ILE A 5 7.57 4.11 -7.16
CA ILE A 5 6.29 4.85 -7.16
C ILE A 5 6.30 5.89 -6.04
N ILE A 6 5.56 6.99 -6.23
CA ILE A 6 5.24 7.97 -5.17
C ILE A 6 3.80 7.73 -4.74
N ALA A 7 3.56 7.64 -3.43
CA ALA A 7 2.24 7.36 -2.88
C ALA A 7 1.96 8.17 -1.61
N GLN A 8 0.69 8.45 -1.35
CA GLN A 8 0.22 9.08 -0.12
C GLN A 8 -0.12 8.03 0.93
N LYS A 9 0.36 8.19 2.16
CA LYS A 9 -0.12 7.42 3.31
C LYS A 9 -1.54 7.85 3.66
N VAL A 10 -2.51 6.95 3.46
CA VAL A 10 -3.92 7.20 3.77
C VAL A 10 -4.25 6.83 5.21
N GLY A 11 -3.62 5.77 5.73
CA GLY A 11 -3.88 5.32 7.09
C GLY A 11 -3.37 3.91 7.33
N MET A 12 -3.91 3.29 8.37
CA MET A 12 -3.59 1.91 8.76
C MET A 12 -4.90 1.14 8.96
N THR A 13 -4.89 -0.12 8.58
CA THR A 13 -6.00 -1.07 8.81
C THR A 13 -5.41 -2.46 9.07
N ARG A 14 -6.25 -3.49 9.13
CA ARG A 14 -5.83 -4.89 9.19
C ARG A 14 -6.45 -5.69 8.04
N VAL A 15 -5.73 -6.70 7.58
CA VAL A 15 -6.24 -7.73 6.66
C VAL A 15 -6.29 -9.06 7.42
N PHE A 16 -7.30 -9.87 7.11
CA PHE A 16 -7.43 -11.23 7.60
C PHE A 16 -6.93 -12.18 6.53
N THR A 17 -6.05 -13.10 6.88
CA THR A 17 -5.59 -14.15 5.96
C THR A 17 -6.58 -15.32 5.95
N ASP A 18 -6.45 -16.23 4.98
CA ASP A 18 -7.28 -17.45 4.93
C ASP A 18 -7.05 -18.38 6.12
N ALA A 19 -5.90 -18.24 6.81
CA ALA A 19 -5.59 -18.93 8.07
C ALA A 19 -6.20 -18.25 9.31
N GLY A 20 -6.92 -17.13 9.12
CA GLY A 20 -7.55 -16.36 10.20
C GLY A 20 -6.60 -15.41 10.94
N GLU A 21 -5.38 -15.18 10.45
CA GLU A 21 -4.42 -14.28 11.10
C GLU A 21 -4.78 -12.80 10.85
N HIS A 22 -4.57 -11.96 11.86
CA HIS A 22 -4.75 -10.52 11.75
C HIS A 22 -3.43 -9.82 11.42
N VAL A 23 -3.28 -9.31 10.20
CA VAL A 23 -2.06 -8.63 9.76
C VAL A 23 -2.31 -7.12 9.68
N PRO A 24 -1.63 -6.27 10.49
CA PRO A 24 -1.75 -4.82 10.37
C PRO A 24 -1.01 -4.32 9.12
N VAL A 25 -1.64 -3.43 8.38
CA VAL A 25 -1.12 -2.91 7.10
C VAL A 25 -1.24 -1.39 7.03
N THR A 26 -0.31 -0.76 6.31
CA THR A 26 -0.42 0.65 5.90
C THR A 26 -1.06 0.73 4.53
N VAL A 27 -2.03 1.63 4.36
CA VAL A 27 -2.68 1.89 3.07
C VAL A 27 -1.97 3.04 2.37
N LEU A 28 -1.42 2.75 1.19
CA LEU A 28 -0.79 3.74 0.32
C LEU A 28 -1.67 3.95 -0.91
N ARG A 29 -2.05 5.21 -1.20
CA ARG A 29 -2.76 5.60 -2.41
C ARG A 29 -1.77 6.16 -3.43
N VAL A 30 -1.75 5.56 -4.61
CA VAL A 30 -1.03 6.08 -5.78
C VAL A 30 -2.01 6.94 -6.58
N ASP A 31 -1.61 8.18 -6.87
CA ASP A 31 -2.34 9.07 -7.78
C ASP A 31 -1.56 9.18 -9.10
N ASN A 32 -1.74 10.23 -9.91
CA ASN A 32 -1.13 10.44 -11.23
C ASN A 32 0.42 10.50 -11.24
N CYS A 33 1.08 9.38 -10.90
CA CYS A 33 2.52 9.19 -10.80
C CYS A 33 3.09 8.87 -12.19
N GLN A 34 3.69 9.88 -12.81
CA GLN A 34 4.29 9.79 -14.14
C GLN A 34 5.81 9.97 -14.04
N VAL A 35 6.56 9.31 -14.92
CA VAL A 35 7.98 9.60 -15.11
C VAL A 35 8.06 10.78 -16.07
N VAL A 36 8.71 11.87 -15.64
CA VAL A 36 8.91 13.11 -16.41
C VAL A 36 10.38 13.30 -16.77
#